data_AF-A0A820LUU4-F1
#
_entry.id   AF-A0A820LUU4-F1
#
_cell.length_a   1.000
_cell.length_b   1.000
_cell.length_c   1.000
_cell.angle_alpha   90.00
_cell.angle_beta   90.00
_cell.angle_gamma   90.00
#
_symmetry.space_group_name_H-M   'P 1'
#
loop_
_entity.id
_entity.type
_entity.pdbx_description
1 polymer ?
#
loop_
_entity_poly.entity_id
_entity_poly.type
_entity_poly.pdbx_seq_one_letter_code
_entity_poly.pdbx_strand_id
1 'polypeptide(L)'
;LKLNLPKTYPPTATKHSLATWRTLSQKFVVVNNFLYACGGYSENNRETTNACYRFDPRTGLWSEIARLCEKRQFFSLAGVYGDKGNFYATHPCSTAIGVYNIE
;
A
#
# COMPACT_ATOMS: atom_id res chain seq x y z
N LEU A 1 15.18 -24.13 -6.08
CA LEU A 1 14.77 -22.71 -6.25
C LEU A 1 15.95 -21.81 -5.89
N LYS A 2 16.47 -21.01 -6.82
CA LYS A 2 17.53 -20.04 -6.54
C LYS A 2 16.85 -18.77 -6.01
N LEU A 3 16.89 -18.55 -4.71
CA LEU A 3 16.51 -17.26 -4.12
C LEU A 3 17.60 -16.27 -4.52
N ASN A 4 17.33 -15.49 -5.57
CA ASN A 4 18.15 -14.33 -5.88
C ASN A 4 17.98 -13.33 -4.73
N LEU A 5 19.06 -12.67 -4.33
CA LEU A 5 18.99 -11.56 -3.37
C LEU A 5 17.86 -10.60 -3.81
N PRO A 6 17.00 -10.15 -2.89
CA PRO A 6 15.95 -9.21 -3.27
C PRO A 6 16.61 -8.00 -3.89
N LYS A 7 16.25 -7.67 -5.14
CA LYS A 7 16.52 -6.35 -5.68
C LYS A 7 15.85 -5.37 -4.72
N THR A 8 16.63 -4.61 -3.97
CA THR A 8 16.14 -3.61 -3.04
C THR A 8 15.64 -2.42 -3.86
N TYR A 9 14.32 -2.28 -3.96
CA TYR A 9 13.67 -1.14 -4.59
C TYR A 9 13.11 -0.22 -3.48
N PRO A 10 13.53 1.06 -3.31
CA PRO A 10 14.69 1.81 -3.85
C PRO A 10 15.51 2.61 -2.79
N PRO A 11 16.79 3.00 -3.03
CA PRO A 11 17.51 4.01 -2.23
C PRO A 11 17.88 5.30 -3.00
N THR A 12 17.16 5.67 -4.06
CA THR A 12 17.29 7.02 -4.66
C THR A 12 16.08 7.87 -4.27
N ALA A 13 16.33 8.89 -3.45
CA ALA A 13 15.35 9.81 -2.91
C ALA A 13 14.55 10.51 -4.02
N THR A 14 13.38 9.96 -4.35
CA THR A 14 12.32 10.65 -5.07
C THR A 14 11.18 10.88 -4.08
N LYS A 15 10.41 11.96 -4.22
CA LYS A 15 9.27 12.25 -3.31
C LYS A 15 8.33 11.05 -3.08
N HIS A 16 8.28 10.10 -4.02
CA HIS A 16 7.50 8.86 -3.92
C HIS A 16 8.19 7.72 -3.15
N SER A 17 9.53 7.64 -3.10
CA SER A 17 10.22 6.77 -2.14
C SER A 17 10.04 7.27 -0.71
N LEU A 18 9.72 8.57 -0.56
CA LEU A 18 9.40 9.18 0.71
C LEU A 18 7.98 8.84 1.25
N ALA A 19 7.20 8.04 0.52
CA ALA A 19 5.86 7.64 0.93
C ALA A 19 5.82 6.43 1.88
N THR A 20 6.81 5.53 1.77
CA THR A 20 6.88 4.26 2.51
C THR A 20 7.98 4.27 3.58
N TRP A 21 9.07 5.01 3.38
CA TRP A 21 10.07 5.20 4.45
C TRP A 21 9.38 5.78 5.69
N ARG A 22 9.65 5.17 6.85
CA ARG A 22 9.13 5.63 8.14
C ARG A 22 7.60 5.66 8.28
N THR A 23 6.88 4.77 7.59
CA THR A 23 5.46 4.53 7.89
C THR A 23 5.30 3.26 8.73
N LEU A 24 4.92 3.41 10.00
CA LEU A 24 4.65 2.30 10.90
C LEU A 24 3.29 1.68 10.60
N SER A 25 3.16 0.37 10.81
CA SER A 25 1.89 -0.36 10.62
C SER A 25 1.27 -0.17 9.21
N GLN A 26 2.07 0.14 8.19
CA GLN A 26 1.60 0.16 6.81
C GLN A 26 1.13 -1.23 6.38
N LYS A 27 0.10 -1.29 5.53
CA LYS A 27 -0.46 -2.55 5.03
C LYS A 27 -0.19 -2.70 3.56
N PHE A 28 0.09 -3.94 3.16
CA PHE A 28 0.50 -4.29 1.81
C PHE A 28 -0.41 -5.35 1.22
N VAL A 29 -0.65 -5.27 -0.08
CA VAL A 29 -1.43 -6.27 -0.82
C VAL A 29 -0.93 -6.35 -2.26
N VAL A 30 -0.93 -7.55 -2.84
CA VAL A 30 -0.60 -7.74 -4.26
C VAL A 30 -1.89 -8.02 -5.03
N VAL A 31 -2.16 -7.21 -6.06
CA VAL A 31 -3.33 -7.37 -6.95
C VAL A 31 -2.89 -7.05 -8.39
N ASN A 32 -3.30 -7.86 -9.36
CA ASN A 32 -2.98 -7.67 -10.78
C ASN A 32 -1.48 -7.43 -11.05
N ASN A 33 -0.61 -8.16 -10.36
CA ASN A 33 0.86 -8.08 -10.46
C ASN A 33 1.48 -6.75 -9.99
N PHE A 34 0.72 -5.91 -9.28
CA PHE A 34 1.22 -4.71 -8.63
C PHE A 34 1.19 -4.87 -7.11
N LEU A 35 2.16 -4.27 -6.42
CA LEU A 35 2.18 -4.20 -4.95
C LEU A 35 1.57 -2.89 -4.51
N TYR A 36 0.61 -2.93 -3.60
CA TYR A 36 -0.04 -1.76 -3.05
C TYR A 36 0.36 -1.58 -1.59
N ALA A 37 0.56 -0.34 -1.16
CA ALA A 37 0.87 0.05 0.21
C ALA A 37 -0.12 1.11 0.65
N CYS A 38 -0.89 0.87 1.71
CA CYS A 38 -1.94 1.76 2.18
C CYS A 38 -1.89 1.99 3.68
N GLY A 39 -2.25 3.22 4.08
CA GLY A 39 -2.42 3.63 5.46
C GLY A 39 -1.15 3.55 6.31
N GLY A 40 -1.33 3.44 7.62
CA GLY A 40 -0.27 3.42 8.62
C GLY A 40 -0.09 4.74 9.35
N TYR A 41 1.03 4.88 10.05
CA TYR A 41 1.43 6.08 10.78
C TYR A 41 2.71 6.64 10.19
N SER A 42 2.64 7.84 9.60
CA SER A 42 3.80 8.51 9.03
C SER A 42 4.59 9.18 10.14
N GLU A 43 5.83 8.75 10.40
CA GLU A 43 6.68 9.42 11.39
C GLU A 43 7.12 10.81 10.93
N ASN A 44 7.10 11.08 9.61
CA ASN A 44 7.45 12.38 9.06
C ASN A 44 6.44 13.46 9.46
N ASN A 45 5.16 13.13 9.31
CA ASN A 45 4.07 14.03 9.65
C ASN A 45 3.55 13.81 11.08
N ARG A 46 4.04 12.76 11.75
CA ARG A 46 3.59 12.30 13.08
C ARG A 46 2.07 12.11 13.16
N GLU A 47 1.50 11.52 12.11
CA GLU A 47 0.05 11.30 12.00
C GLU A 47 -0.29 10.00 11.28
N THR A 48 -1.51 9.52 11.54
CA THR A 48 -2.11 8.45 10.75
C THR A 48 -2.37 8.94 9.32
N THR A 49 -2.00 8.13 8.33
CA THR A 49 -2.22 8.45 6.92
C THR A 49 -3.34 7.60 6.32
N ASN A 50 -4.00 8.17 5.31
CA ASN A 50 -4.90 7.45 4.40
C ASN A 50 -4.27 7.29 3.01
N ALA A 51 -3.00 7.68 2.83
CA ALA A 51 -2.34 7.60 1.54
C ALA A 51 -2.20 6.13 1.11
N CYS A 52 -2.34 5.93 -0.20
CA CYS A 52 -2.15 4.64 -0.85
C CYS A 52 -1.22 4.81 -2.05
N TYR A 53 -0.36 3.82 -2.23
CA TYR A 53 0.65 3.80 -3.27
C TYR A 53 0.65 2.46 -3.99
N ARG A 54 0.96 2.48 -5.28
CA ARG A 54 1.16 1.29 -6.11
C ARG A 54 2.59 1.24 -6.59
N PHE A 55 3.24 0.11 -6.39
CA PHE A 55 4.54 -0.22 -6.95
C PHE A 55 4.38 -1.06 -8.21
N ASP A 56 5.01 -0.59 -9.29
CA ASP A 56 5.16 -1.34 -10.53
C ASP A 56 6.54 -2.02 -10.57
N PRO A 57 6.62 -3.36 -10.48
CA PRO A 57 7.90 -4.07 -10.51
C PRO A 57 8.61 -3.98 -11.86
N ARG A 58 7.93 -3.61 -12.95
CA ARG A 58 8.52 -3.46 -14.29
C ARG A 58 9.34 -2.18 -14.40
N THR A 59 8.84 -1.10 -13.81
CA THR A 59 9.50 0.21 -13.80
C THR A 59 10.32 0.44 -12.53
N GLY A 60 10.04 -0.31 -11.46
CA GLY A 60 10.64 -0.12 -10.15
C GLY A 60 10.17 1.15 -9.43
N LEU A 61 9.03 1.71 -9.86
CA LEU A 61 8.53 3.00 -9.37
C LEU A 61 7.28 2.83 -8.52
N TRP A 62 7.16 3.70 -7.52
CA TRP A 62 5.94 3.91 -6.75
C TRP A 62 5.14 5.07 -7.35
N SER A 63 3.82 4.91 -7.40
CA SER A 63 2.87 5.94 -7.81
C SER A 63 1.80 6.11 -6.75
N GLU A 64 1.39 7.34 -6.45
CA GLU A 64 0.25 7.59 -5.58
C GLU A 64 -1.04 7.17 -6.30
N ILE A 65 -1.95 6.54 -5.56
CA ILE A 65 -3.27 6.13 -6.05
C ILE A 65 -4.37 6.70 -5.15
N ALA A 66 -5.63 6.36 -5.46
CA ALA A 66 -6.77 6.74 -4.64
C ALA A 66 -6.53 6.42 -3.15
N ARG A 67 -6.70 7.43 -2.30
CA ARG A 67 -6.49 7.35 -0.86
C ARG A 67 -7.62 6.56 -0.19
N LEU A 68 -7.36 6.02 0.99
CA LEU A 68 -8.43 5.46 1.82
C LEU A 68 -9.42 6.57 2.22
N CYS A 69 -10.69 6.23 2.37
CA CYS A 69 -11.73 7.16 2.81
C CYS A 69 -11.40 7.81 4.17
N GLU A 70 -10.68 7.09 5.03
CA GLU A 70 -10.29 7.53 6.36
C GLU A 70 -8.81 7.22 6.63
N LYS A 71 -8.18 8.01 7.49
CA LYS A 71 -6.84 7.75 8.01
C LYS A 71 -6.89 6.50 8.90
N ARG A 72 -6.10 5.46 8.59
CA ARG A 72 -6.17 4.17 9.30
C ARG A 72 -4.79 3.61 9.63
N GLN A 73 -4.63 3.10 10.86
CA GLN A 73 -3.49 2.31 11.34
C GLN A 73 -4.02 1.05 12.04
N PHE A 74 -3.20 0.00 12.16
CA PHE A 74 -3.59 -1.29 12.78
C PHE A 74 -4.82 -1.96 12.15
N PHE A 75 -4.95 -1.90 10.83
CA PHE A 75 -6.04 -2.54 10.07
C PHE A 75 -5.55 -3.78 9.30
N SER A 76 -6.44 -4.50 8.62
CA SER A 76 -6.12 -5.60 7.70
C SER A 76 -6.43 -5.18 6.26
N LEU A 77 -5.60 -5.61 5.31
CA LEU A 77 -5.77 -5.31 3.89
C LEU A 77 -5.73 -6.63 3.13
N ALA A 78 -6.77 -6.91 2.35
CA ALA A 78 -6.93 -8.14 1.59
C ALA A 78 -7.19 -7.83 0.12
N GLY A 79 -6.47 -8.51 -0.77
CA GLY A 79 -6.65 -8.39 -2.22
C GLY A 79 -7.64 -9.44 -2.68
N VAL A 80 -8.55 -9.07 -3.57
CA VAL A 80 -9.46 -10.02 -4.18
C VAL A 80 -9.27 -9.96 -5.68
N TYR A 81 -8.96 -11.12 -6.23
CA TYR A 81 -8.87 -11.30 -7.66
C TYR A 81 -10.28 -11.49 -8.23
N GLY A 82 -10.67 -10.61 -9.14
CA GLY A 82 -11.87 -10.70 -9.96
C GLY A 82 -11.59 -10.02 -11.30
N ASP A 83 -12.54 -10.00 -12.23
CA ASP A 83 -12.32 -9.53 -13.61
C ASP A 83 -11.73 -8.12 -13.73
N LYS A 84 -11.84 -7.28 -12.69
CA LYS A 84 -11.26 -5.92 -12.61
C LYS A 84 -10.10 -5.77 -11.62
N GLY A 85 -9.91 -6.74 -10.71
CA GLY A 85 -8.99 -6.66 -9.57
C GLY A 85 -9.41 -5.59 -8.54
N ASN A 86 -9.78 -6.02 -7.34
CA ASN A 86 -10.18 -5.12 -6.26
C ASN A 86 -9.38 -5.42 -4.99
N PHE A 87 -9.29 -4.49 -4.06
CA PHE A 87 -8.84 -4.79 -2.70
C PHE A 87 -9.79 -4.23 -1.64
N TYR A 88 -9.82 -4.91 -0.50
CA TYR A 88 -10.67 -4.63 0.64
C TYR A 88 -9.80 -4.29 1.85
N ALA A 89 -10.12 -3.20 2.54
CA ALA A 89 -9.53 -2.87 3.83
C ALA A 89 -10.54 -3.21 4.94
N THR A 90 -10.17 -4.11 5.85
CA THR A 90 -11.00 -4.50 7.02
C THR A 90 -10.30 -4.14 8.33
N HIS A 91 -11.05 -3.93 9.41
CA HIS A 91 -10.51 -3.64 10.74
C HIS A 91 -10.39 -4.92 11.59
N PRO A 92 -9.52 -4.95 12.63
CA PRO A 92 -9.65 -5.88 13.75
C PRO A 92 -10.72 -5.49 14.78
N CYS A 93 -11.29 -4.27 14.74
CA CYS A 93 -12.42 -3.89 15.59
C CYS A 93 -13.34 -2.84 14.93
N SER A 94 -14.62 -3.21 14.77
CA SER A 94 -15.83 -2.43 14.45
C SER A 94 -15.72 -1.16 13.57
N THR A 95 -15.85 -1.29 12.24
CA THR A 95 -16.55 -0.36 11.30
C THR A 95 -16.35 -0.81 9.84
N ALA A 96 -17.16 -0.25 8.92
CA ALA A 96 -17.45 -0.70 7.54
C ALA A 96 -16.24 -1.09 6.68
N ILE A 97 -16.47 -2.10 5.82
CA ILE A 97 -15.54 -2.57 4.79
C ILE A 97 -15.50 -1.53 3.66
N GLY A 98 -14.30 -1.01 3.35
CA GLY A 98 -14.08 -0.18 2.17
C GLY A 98 -13.64 -1.05 0.99
N VAL A 99 -14.33 -0.92 -0.15
CA VAL A 99 -13.97 -1.58 -1.41
C VAL A 99 -13.30 -0.57 -2.33
N TYR A 100 -12.09 -0.89 -2.80
CA TYR A 100 -11.35 -0.05 -3.74
C TYR A 100 -11.19 -0.81 -5.05
N ASN A 101 -11.73 -0.23 -6.11
CA ASN A 101 -11.63 -0.77 -7.47
C ASN A 101 -10.31 -0.33 -8.11
N ILE A 102 -9.65 -1.23 -8.83
CA ILE A 102 -8.54 -0.90 -9.71
C ILE A 102 -9.16 -0.70 -11.10
N GLU A 103 -9.13 0.54 -11.61
CA GLU A 103 -9.45 0.84 -13.01
C GLU A 103 -8.21 0.60 -13.91
#